data_AF-A0A1Y1V8C3-F1
#
_entry.id   AF-A0A1Y1V8C3-F1
#
_cell.length_a   1.000
_cell.length_b   1.000
_cell.length_c   1.000
_cell.angle_alpha   90.00
_cell.angle_beta   90.00
_cell.angle_gamma   90.00
#
_symmetry.space_group_name_H-M   'P 1'
#
loop_
_entity.id
_entity.type
_entity.pdbx_description
1 polymer ?
#
loop_
_entity_poly.entity_id
_entity_poly.type
_entity_poly.pdbx_seq_one_letter_code
_entity_poly.pdbx_strand_id
1 'polypeptide(L)'
;GIWDVLTNQEVVDIIRFGIARDKDLGSIAEDVMNASLAKDRISFDYGGVGCDNMTIVIAAFLNGKTKEQFYQTIRDKVNEKYPD
;
A
#
# COMPACT_ATOMS: atom_id res chain seq x y z
N GLY A 1 1.20 -13.19 6.86
CA GLY A 1 1.68 -11.83 7.15
C GLY A 1 0.70 -10.72 6.79
N ILE A 2 0.88 -10.06 5.64
CA ILE A 2 0.20 -8.79 5.30
C ILE A 2 -1.33 -8.87 5.37
N TRP A 3 -1.90 -9.89 4.71
CA TRP A 3 -3.35 -10.05 4.58
C TRP A 3 -4.05 -10.59 5.84
N ASP A 4 -3.29 -10.94 6.88
CA ASP A 4 -3.86 -11.28 8.19
C ASP A 4 -4.27 -10.02 8.96
N VAL A 5 -3.75 -8.85 8.54
CA VAL A 5 -3.90 -7.56 9.24
C VAL A 5 -4.62 -6.53 8.37
N LEU A 6 -4.38 -6.55 7.06
CA LEU A 6 -4.95 -5.60 6.10
C LEU A 6 -5.94 -6.28 5.16
N THR A 7 -7.04 -5.60 4.87
CA THR A 7 -7.97 -5.99 3.82
C THR A 7 -7.42 -5.64 2.43
N ASN A 8 -7.98 -6.29 1.40
CA ASN A 8 -7.72 -5.98 -0.01
C ASN A 8 -7.79 -4.48 -0.31
N GLN A 9 -8.82 -3.80 0.21
CA GLN A 9 -9.03 -2.38 -0.09
C GLN A 9 -8.00 -1.49 0.63
N GLU A 10 -7.63 -1.80 1.88
CA GLU A 10 -6.61 -1.02 2.61
C GLU A 10 -5.25 -1.06 1.92
N VAL A 11 -4.82 -2.23 1.41
CA VAL A 11 -3.57 -2.33 0.65
C VAL A 11 -3.66 -1.55 -0.66
N VAL A 12 -4.79 -1.62 -1.38
CA VAL A 12 -5.02 -0.83 -2.60
C VAL A 12 -4.96 0.66 -2.29
N ASP A 13 -5.56 1.08 -1.19
CA ASP A 13 -5.59 2.48 -0.78
C ASP A 13 -4.19 2.97 -0.45
N ILE A 14 -3.42 2.27 0.39
CA ILE A 14 -2.02 2.62 0.71
C ILE A 14 -1.21 2.80 -0.59
N ILE A 15 -1.33 1.86 -1.53
CA ILE A 15 -0.59 1.91 -2.80
C ILE A 15 -1.02 3.11 -3.65
N ARG A 16 -2.32 3.30 -3.86
CA ARG A 16 -2.83 4.37 -4.73
C ARG A 16 -2.55 5.75 -4.16
N PHE A 17 -2.73 5.92 -2.85
CA PHE A 17 -2.44 7.15 -2.13
C PHE A 17 -0.95 7.46 -2.07
N GLY A 18 -0.10 6.44 -2.01
CA GLY A 18 1.36 6.59 -2.13
C GLY A 18 1.77 7.08 -3.52
N ILE A 19 1.26 6.45 -4.57
CA ILE A 19 1.52 6.86 -5.97
C ILE A 19 1.04 8.28 -6.22
N ALA A 20 -0.17 8.64 -5.76
CA ALA A 20 -0.72 9.98 -5.93
C ALA A 20 0.15 11.08 -5.29
N ARG A 21 0.89 10.73 -4.22
CA ARG A 21 1.84 11.59 -3.51
C ARG A 21 3.29 11.44 -3.99
N ASP A 22 3.51 10.90 -5.19
CA ASP A 22 4.82 10.73 -5.82
C ASP A 22 5.83 9.86 -5.05
N LYS A 23 5.37 8.99 -4.15
CA LYS A 23 6.26 8.03 -3.50
C LYS A 23 6.76 6.97 -4.49
N ASP A 24 8.01 6.55 -4.33
CA ASP A 24 8.53 5.40 -5.09
C ASP A 24 7.86 4.09 -4.62
N LEU A 25 7.80 3.10 -5.51
CA LEU A 25 7.10 1.85 -5.22
C LEU A 25 7.77 1.03 -4.09
N GLY A 26 9.07 1.20 -3.85
CA GLY A 26 9.77 0.54 -2.76
C GLY A 26 9.31 1.07 -1.40
N SER A 27 9.32 2.40 -1.24
CA SER A 27 8.78 3.06 -0.05
C SER A 27 7.31 2.71 0.19
N ILE A 28 6.50 2.60 -0.86
CA ILE A 28 5.10 2.19 -0.75
C ILE A 28 4.99 0.73 -0.27
N ALA A 29 5.84 -0.17 -0.76
CA ALA A 29 5.88 -1.55 -0.29
C ALA A 29 6.26 -1.62 1.20
N GLU A 30 7.21 -0.80 1.64
CA GLU A 30 7.56 -0.63 3.05
C GLU A 30 6.39 -0.09 3.87
N ASP A 31 5.65 0.89 3.38
CA ASP A 31 4.45 1.42 4.05
C ASP A 31 3.40 0.31 4.27
N VAL A 32 3.18 -0.57 3.28
CA VAL A 32 2.28 -1.73 3.42
C VAL A 32 2.79 -2.72 4.48
N MET A 33 4.09 -3.02 4.48
CA MET A 33 4.71 -3.90 5.48
C MET A 33 4.63 -3.31 6.89
N ASN A 34 4.92 -2.02 7.04
CA ASN A 34 4.82 -1.31 8.32
C ASN A 34 3.39 -1.29 8.87
N ALA A 35 2.40 -1.06 8.00
CA ALA A 35 0.99 -1.09 8.38
C ALA A 35 0.49 -2.49 8.83
N SER A 36 1.23 -3.54 8.45
CA SER A 36 0.93 -4.94 8.72
C SER A 36 1.62 -5.49 9.98
N LEU A 37 2.45 -4.69 10.66
CA LEU A 37 3.08 -5.09 11.91
C LEU A 37 2.05 -5.17 13.05
N ALA A 38 2.28 -6.07 14.01
CA ALA A 38 1.50 -6.15 15.24
C ALA A 38 1.45 -4.78 15.96
N LYS A 39 0.25 -4.31 16.29
CA LYS A 39 0.02 -2.93 16.79
C LYS A 39 0.03 -2.84 18.31
N ASP A 40 -0.16 -3.95 19.02
CA ASP A 40 -0.13 -4.01 20.48
C ASP A 40 0.32 -5.38 21.00
N ARG A 41 0.57 -5.48 22.32
CA ARG A 41 0.98 -6.74 22.95
C ARG A 41 -0.12 -7.81 22.97
N ILE A 42 -1.39 -7.41 22.90
CA ILE A 42 -2.51 -8.35 22.95
C ILE A 42 -2.58 -9.14 21.64
N SER A 43 -2.44 -8.46 20.51
CA SER A 43 -2.36 -9.04 19.17
C SER A 43 -1.11 -9.91 18.99
N PHE A 44 0.01 -9.55 19.64
CA PHE A 44 1.23 -10.35 19.68
C PHE A 44 1.08 -11.63 20.50
N ASP A 45 0.68 -11.53 21.78
CA ASP A 45 0.74 -12.64 22.74
C ASP A 45 -0.34 -13.70 22.53
N TYR A 46 -1.51 -13.33 21.99
CA TYR A 46 -2.66 -14.24 21.89
C TYR A 46 -3.10 -14.56 20.45
N GLY A 47 -2.65 -13.80 19.45
CA GLY A 47 -3.08 -13.97 18.07
C GLY A 47 -1.97 -14.30 17.07
N GLY A 48 -0.71 -13.90 17.35
CA GLY A 48 0.38 -13.98 16.38
C GLY A 48 0.16 -13.14 15.10
N VAL A 49 -0.87 -12.28 15.10
CA VAL A 49 -1.29 -11.48 13.95
C VAL A 49 -0.30 -10.33 13.75
N GLY A 50 0.28 -10.21 12.55
CA GLY A 50 1.31 -9.22 12.24
C GLY A 50 2.71 -9.56 12.75
N CYS A 51 2.95 -10.84 13.11
CA CYS A 51 4.26 -11.36 13.54
C CYS A 51 4.91 -12.31 12.53
N ASP A 52 4.23 -12.59 11.42
CA ASP A 52 4.70 -13.49 10.37
C ASP A 52 5.57 -12.75 9.34
N ASN A 53 6.34 -13.51 8.56
CA ASN A 53 7.09 -12.99 7.43
C ASN A 53 6.18 -12.30 6.42
N MET A 54 6.70 -11.25 5.78
CA MET A 54 5.97 -10.45 4.81
C MET A 54 6.77 -10.28 3.53
N THR A 55 6.09 -10.37 2.39
CA THR A 55 6.66 -10.11 1.08
C THR A 55 5.55 -9.56 0.19
N ILE A 56 5.85 -8.49 -0.54
CA ILE A 56 4.94 -7.87 -1.50
C ILE A 56 5.70 -7.48 -2.76
N VAL A 57 5.05 -7.60 -3.91
CA VAL A 57 5.54 -7.12 -5.20
C VAL A 57 4.50 -6.19 -5.78
N ILE A 58 4.92 -4.98 -6.16
CA ILE A 58 4.06 -3.99 -6.83
C ILE A 58 4.50 -3.89 -8.29
N ALA A 59 3.61 -4.25 -9.22
CA ALA A 59 3.86 -4.16 -10.65
C ALA A 59 2.93 -3.12 -11.30
N ALA A 60 3.50 -2.04 -11.85
CA ALA A 60 2.76 -1.00 -12.54
C ALA A 60 2.67 -1.28 -14.05
N PHE A 61 1.45 -1.43 -14.56
CA PHE A 61 1.20 -1.58 -16.00
C PHE A 61 1.07 -0.20 -16.65
N LEU A 62 2.15 0.24 -17.31
CA LEU A 62 2.21 1.59 -17.89
C LEU A 62 1.39 1.74 -19.17
N ASN A 63 1.17 0.66 -19.93
CA ASN A 63 0.37 0.65 -21.16
C ASN A 63 0.77 1.78 -22.13
N GLY A 64 2.08 1.95 -22.38
CA GLY A 64 2.62 2.95 -23.29
C GLY A 64 2.86 4.34 -22.68
N LYS A 65 2.50 4.56 -21.41
CA LYS A 65 2.78 5.81 -20.67
C LYS A 65 4.19 5.84 -20.10
N THR A 66 4.72 7.03 -19.83
CA THR A 66 5.87 7.19 -18.93
C THR A 66 5.44 6.95 -17.48
N LYS A 67 6.42 6.80 -16.57
CA LYS A 67 6.15 6.68 -15.13
C LYS A 67 5.38 7.89 -14.62
N GLU A 68 5.80 9.09 -15.01
CA GLU A 68 5.21 10.37 -14.58
C GLU A 68 3.76 10.48 -15.05
N GLN A 69 3.49 10.13 -16.30
CA GLN A 69 2.13 10.11 -16.86
C GLN A 69 1.23 9.08 -16.16
N PHE A 70 1.78 7.91 -15.81
CA PHE A 70 1.07 6.90 -15.03
C PHE A 70 0.74 7.42 -13.63
N TYR A 71 1.72 8.00 -12.94
CA TYR A 71 1.55 8.59 -11.60
C TYR A 71 0.49 9.69 -11.61
N GLN A 72 0.55 10.60 -12.59
CA GLN A 72 -0.46 11.63 -12.79
C GLN A 72 -1.86 11.03 -12.97
N THR A 73 -1.99 9.98 -13.81
CA THR A 73 -3.29 9.30 -14.01
C THR A 73 -3.86 8.74 -12.70
N ILE A 74 -3.01 8.22 -11.81
CA ILE A 74 -3.45 7.70 -10.51
C ILE A 74 -3.83 8.85 -9.59
N ARG A 75 -3.04 9.93 -9.55
CA ARG A 75 -3.36 11.14 -8.77
C ARG A 75 -4.71 11.72 -9.13
N ASP A 76 -4.97 11.92 -10.42
CA ASP A 76 -6.24 12.48 -10.90
C ASP A 76 -7.43 11.63 -10.42
N LYS A 77 -7.33 10.30 -10.54
CA LYS A 77 -8.37 9.37 -10.07
C LYS A 77 -8.54 9.35 -8.55
N VAL A 78 -7.47 9.58 -7.80
CA VAL A 78 -7.55 9.67 -6.33
C VAL A 78 -8.23 10.97 -5.93
N ASN A 79 -7.84 12.10 -6.51
CA ASN A 79 -8.42 13.41 -6.23
C ASN A 79 -9.89 13.52 -6.66
N GLU A 80 -10.28 12.84 -7.74
CA GLU A 80 -11.69 12.74 -8.15
C GLU A 80 -12.55 12.04 -7.10
N LYS A 81 -12.02 10.98 -6.47
CA LYS A 81 -12.74 10.19 -5.46
C LYS A 81 -12.63 10.79 -4.04
N TYR A 82 -11.53 11.46 -3.75
CA TYR A 82 -11.18 12.05 -2.45
C TYR A 82 -10.60 13.46 -2.68
N PRO A 83 -11.43 14.46 -2.98
CA PRO A 83 -10.99 15.84 -3.11
C PRO A 83 -10.48 16.37 -1.76
N ASP A 84 -9.51 17.29 -1.83
CA ASP A 84 -8.94 17.98 -0.66
C ASP A 84 -9.98 18.80 0.13
#